data_AF-A0A6A5AVF6-F1
#
_entry.id   AF-A0A6A5AVF6-F1
#
_cell.length_a   1.000
_cell.length_b   1.000
_cell.length_c   1.000
_cell.angle_alpha   90.00
_cell.angle_beta   90.00
_cell.angle_gamma   90.00
#
_symmetry.space_group_name_H-M   'P 1'
#
loop_
_entity.id
_entity.type
_entity.pdbx_description
1 polymer ?
#
loop_
_entity_poly.entity_id
_entity_poly.type
_entity_poly.pdbx_seq_one_letter_code
_entity_poly.pdbx_strand_id
1 'polypeptide(L)' 'MGLFRAFGDGRVRVLFRDRAILSMDPQAKFCSLFLPSGDSITLLATAPSPQHARYLVAAQSFQQWAFQTPVERAAYV' A
#
# COMPACT_ATOMS: atom_id res chain seq x y z
N MET A 1 9.96 -8.09 2.07
CA MET A 1 9.82 -6.93 1.15
C MET A 1 9.44 -7.42 -0.25
N GLY A 2 8.38 -6.85 -0.81
CA GLY A 2 7.69 -7.30 -2.03
C GLY A 2 7.96 -6.45 -3.26
N LEU A 3 7.07 -6.53 -4.25
CA LEU A 3 7.06 -5.69 -5.45
C LEU A 3 6.04 -4.56 -5.28
N PHE A 4 6.49 -3.31 -5.46
CA PHE A 4 5.70 -2.11 -5.29
C PHE A 4 5.49 -1.43 -6.64
N ARG A 5 4.26 -1.01 -6.94
CA ARG A 5 3.91 -0.32 -8.18
C ARG A 5 2.98 0.84 -7.89
N ALA A 6 3.33 2.01 -8.41
CA ALA A 6 2.47 3.18 -8.47
C ALA A 6 1.87 3.31 -9.89
N PHE A 7 0.63 3.76 -9.97
CA PHE A 7 -0.09 3.98 -11.21
C PHE A 7 -0.29 5.48 -11.46
N GLY A 8 -0.45 5.87 -12.73
CA GLY A 8 -0.61 7.28 -13.11
C GLY A 8 -1.88 7.95 -12.57
N ASP A 9 -2.84 7.17 -12.08
CA ASP A 9 -4.09 7.65 -11.45
C ASP A 9 -3.99 7.81 -9.93
N GLY A 10 -2.80 7.66 -9.34
CA GLY A 10 -2.57 7.81 -7.90
C GLY A 10 -2.71 6.51 -7.10
N ARG A 11 -3.21 5.43 -7.70
CA ARG A 11 -3.29 4.14 -7.00
C ARG A 11 -1.91 3.55 -6.76
N VAL A 12 -1.79 2.72 -5.73
CA VAL A 12 -0.64 1.84 -5.56
C VAL A 12 -1.06 0.39 -5.37
N ARG A 13 -0.20 -0.53 -5.81
CA ARG A 13 -0.32 -1.96 -5.55
C ARG A 13 0.98 -2.52 -5.02
N VAL A 14 0.88 -3.37 -4.00
CA VAL A 14 2.00 -4.08 -3.39
C VAL A 14 1.73 -5.58 -3.45
N LEU A 15 2.63 -6.33 -4.08
CA LEU A 15 2.67 -7.79 -4.02
C LEU A 15 3.71 -8.20 -2.98
N PHE A 16 3.26 -8.77 -1.87
CA PHE A 16 4.11 -9.19 -0.75
C PHE A 16 4.71 -10.58 -0.99
N ARG A 17 5.79 -10.91 -0.26
CA ARG A 17 6.50 -12.20 -0.41
C ARG A 17 5.67 -13.40 0.01
N ASP A 18 4.74 -13.19 0.93
CA ASP A 18 3.77 -14.19 1.36
C ASP A 18 2.62 -14.36 0.35
N ARG A 19 2.72 -13.72 -0.82
CA ARG A 19 1.72 -13.72 -1.90
C ARG A 19 0.46 -12.91 -1.59
N ALA A 20 0.42 -12.17 -0.47
CA ALA A 20 -0.62 -11.19 -0.26
C ALA A 20 -0.51 -10.06 -1.30
N ILE A 21 -1.65 -9.51 -1.72
CA ILE A 21 -1.71 -8.39 -2.65
C ILE A 21 -2.54 -7.28 -2.02
N LEU A 22 -1.96 -6.11 -1.81
CA LEU A 22 -2.70 -4.93 -1.38
C LEU A 22 -2.83 -3.96 -2.53
N SER A 23 -4.05 -3.52 -2.82
CA SER A 23 -4.32 -2.40 -3.74
C SER A 23 -4.93 -1.24 -2.94
N MET A 24 -4.35 -0.06 -3.05
CA MET A 24 -4.74 1.14 -2.31
C MET A 24 -5.23 2.19 -3.29
N ASP A 25 -6.33 2.86 -2.91
CA ASP A 25 -6.90 3.94 -3.70
C ASP A 25 -5.99 5.19 -3.72
N PRO A 26 -6.25 6.16 -4.61
CA PRO A 26 -5.42 7.37 -4.71
C PRO A 26 -5.43 8.26 -3.47
N GLN A 27 -6.47 8.13 -2.64
CA GLN A 27 -6.69 8.98 -1.46
C GLN A 27 -6.19 8.34 -0.17
N ALA A 28 -5.59 7.14 -0.26
CA ALA A 28 -5.22 6.32 0.89
C ALA A 28 -6.38 6.15 1.89
N LYS A 29 -7.63 6.03 1.40
CA LYS A 29 -8.84 5.92 2.23
C LYS A 29 -9.27 4.46 2.35
N PHE A 30 -9.34 3.77 1.22
CA PHE A 30 -9.69 2.37 1.15
C PHE A 30 -8.58 1.55 0.51
N CYS A 31 -8.53 0.29 0.91
CA CYS A 31 -7.64 -0.67 0.30
C CYS A 31 -8.29 -2.06 0.28
N SER A 32 -8.02 -2.79 -0.79
CA SER A 32 -8.35 -4.21 -0.89
C SER A 32 -7.09 -5.02 -0.62
N LEU A 33 -7.20 -5.98 0.30
CA LEU A 33 -6.15 -6.93 0.64
C LEU A 33 -6.60 -8.32 0.26
N PHE A 34 -5.92 -8.90 -0.72
CA PHE A 34 -6.00 -10.31 -1.04
C PHE A 34 -4.98 -11.05 -0.18
N LEU A 35 -5.45 -11.95 0.68
CA LEU A 35 -4.63 -12.68 1.64
C LEU A 35 -4.05 -13.96 1.01
N PRO A 36 -2.97 -14.51 1.59
CA PRO A 36 -2.41 -15.79 1.14
C PRO A 36 -3.38 -16.97 1.29
N SER A 37 -4.39 -16.84 2.17
CA SER A 37 -5.47 -17.81 2.33
C SER A 37 -6.42 -17.88 1.12
N GLY A 38 -6.37 -16.89 0.23
CA GLY A 38 -7.32 -16.72 -0.87
C GLY A 38 -8.48 -15.78 -0.54
N ASP A 39 -8.59 -15.32 0.71
CA ASP A 39 -9.63 -14.37 1.12
C ASP A 39 -9.32 -12.97 0.61
N SER A 40 -10.36 -12.22 0.27
CA SER A 40 -10.26 -10.80 -0.06
C SER A 40 -11.01 -9.99 0.97
N ILE A 41 -10.34 -8.98 1.54
CA ILE A 41 -10.93 -8.08 2.51
C ILE A 41 -10.76 -6.63 2.07
N THR A 42 -11.75 -5.80 2.41
CA THR A 42 -11.67 -4.35 2.22
C THR A 42 -11.43 -3.71 3.57
N LEU A 43 -10.43 -2.85 3.65
CA LEU A 43 -10.01 -2.17 4.88
C LEU A 43 -10.06 -0.65 4.69
N LEU A 44 -10.44 0.04 5.75
CA LEU A 44 -10.18 1.47 5.90
C LEU A 44 -8.69 1.64 6.22
N ALA A 45 -7.99 2.40 5.37
CA ALA A 45 -6.57 2.64 5.57
C ALA A 45 -6.27 3.49 6.81
N THR A 46 -7.24 4.29 7.25
CA THR A 46 -7.16 5.09 8.49
C THR A 46 -7.43 4.29 9.77
N ALA A 47 -7.96 3.08 9.66
CA ALA A 47 -8.30 2.22 10.79
C ALA A 47 -7.82 0.78 10.55
N PRO A 48 -6.50 0.54 10.48
CA PRO A 48 -5.95 -0.80 10.27
C PRO A 48 -6.32 -1.73 11.42
N SER A 49 -6.80 -2.94 11.12
CA SER A 49 -6.79 -4.00 12.13
C SER A 49 -5.34 -4.37 12.46
N PRO A 50 -5.00 -4.71 13.72
CA PRO A 50 -3.64 -5.07 14.10
C PRO A 50 -3.03 -6.20 13.25
N GLN A 51 -3.87 -7.14 12.82
CA GLN A 51 -3.48 -8.29 12.00
C GLN A 51 -2.97 -7.91 10.60
N HIS A 52 -3.48 -6.81 10.02
CA HIS A 52 -3.17 -6.41 8.64
C HIS A 52 -2.34 -5.13 8.54
N ALA A 53 -2.04 -4.50 9.68
CA ALA A 53 -1.29 -3.26 9.79
C ALA A 53 0.02 -3.28 8.98
N ARG A 54 0.77 -4.40 8.99
CA ARG A 54 2.03 -4.52 8.24
C ARG A 54 1.90 -4.29 6.74
N TYR A 55 0.80 -4.73 6.13
CA TYR A 55 0.57 -4.54 4.70
C TYR A 55 0.19 -3.10 4.41
N LEU A 56 -0.69 -2.56 5.25
CA LEU A 56 -1.19 -1.19 5.18
C LEU A 56 -0.07 -0.16 5.32
N VAL A 57 0.76 -0.27 6.36
CA VAL A 57 1.88 0.65 6.60
C VAL A 57 2.84 0.64 5.41
N ALA A 58 3.22 -0.54 4.90
CA ALA A 58 4.12 -0.63 3.75
C ALA A 58 3.54 0.06 2.51
N ALA A 59 2.24 -0.10 2.25
CA ALA A 59 1.58 0.53 1.11
C ALA A 59 1.43 2.05 1.27
N GLN A 60 1.09 2.54 2.47
CA GLN A 60 0.99 3.97 2.76
C GLN A 60 2.34 4.67 2.65
N SER A 61 3.38 4.10 3.27
CA SER A 61 4.74 4.65 3.18
C SER A 61 5.20 4.69 1.72
N PHE A 62 4.93 3.64 0.94
CA PHE A 62 5.26 3.63 -0.48
C PHE A 62 4.45 4.66 -1.27
N GLN A 63 3.14 4.82 -1.01
CA GLN A 63 2.31 5.80 -1.72
C GLN A 63 2.77 7.22 -1.46
N GLN A 64 3.08 7.56 -0.21
CA GLN A 64 3.65 8.86 0.15
C GLN A 64 4.94 9.12 -0.63
N TRP A 65 5.89 8.17 -0.61
CA TRP A 65 7.13 8.30 -1.36
C TRP A 65 6.92 8.36 -2.89
N ALA A 66 6.04 7.54 -3.44
CA ALA A 66 5.82 7.40 -4.87
C ALA A 66 5.17 8.63 -5.51
N PHE A 67 4.46 9.46 -4.74
CA PHE A 67 3.82 10.68 -5.24
C PHE A 67 4.45 11.97 -4.70
N GLN A 68 5.49 11.88 -3.88
CA GLN A 68 6.39 12.99 -3.62
C GLN A 68 7.09 13.46 -4.90
N THR A 69 7.32 14.76 -4.98
CA THR A 69 8.19 15.41 -5.96
C THR A 69 9.65 14.93 -5.79
N PRO A 70 10.50 15.06 -6.83
CA PRO A 70 11.90 14.69 -6.73
C PRO A 70 12.65 15.38 -5.56
N VAL A 71 12.29 16.64 -5.28
CA VAL A 71 12.88 17.42 -4.17
C VAL A 71 12.47 16.83 -2.82
N GLU A 72 11.20 16.48 -2.64
CA GLU A 72 10.69 15.88 -1.40
C GLU A 72 11.31 14.50 -1.13
N ARG A 73 11.56 13.71 -2.18
CA ARG A 73 12.21 12.40 -2.04
C ARG A 73 13.67 12.51 -1.60
N ALA A 74 14.39 13.55 -2.02
CA ALA A 74 15.80 13.74 -1.68
C ALA A 74 16.01 14.03 -0.19
N ALA A 75 14.98 14.52 0.53
CA ALA A 75 15.02 14.77 1.97
C ALA A 75 14.84 13.49 2.82
N TYR A 76 14.51 12.35 2.20
CA TYR A 76 14.30 11.05 2.86
C TYR A 76 15.54 10.13 2.81
N VAL A 77 16.70 10.67 2.40
CA VAL A 77 17.99 9.93 2.27
C VAL A 77 18.89 10.20 3.47
#